data_AF-A0A4P5V4U2-F1
#
_entry.id   AF-A0A4P5V4U2-F1
#
_cell.length_a   1.000
_cell.length_b   1.000
_cell.length_c   1.000
_cell.angle_alpha   90.00
_cell.angle_beta   90.00
_cell.angle_gamma   90.00
#
_symmetry.space_group_name_H-M   'P 1'
#
loop_
_entity.id
_entity.type
_entity.pdbx_description
1 polymer ?
#
loop_
_entity_poly.entity_id
_entity_poly.type
_entity_poly.pdbx_seq_one_letter_code
_entity_poly.pdbx_strand_id
1 'polypeptide(L)'
;MPLAVAFASRTFPLFLRTPVVSPTWLVVILPGYVIGLGAQVGANLGFVPDPVGLAGSVVMGVGLLGWIRVLGVFGRRPSRAGRIADPAVRRAEALVGGASDLAIVMAMVWLAVAGVLLVLVGVAGLTGVFAPPPGDVIRHAMGAGVLLPLVVGMSLRMLPGFAGLRPDAVGIGASWVASGFAVTAGLSRIGPGLVSWIMGL
;
A
#
# COMPACT_ATOMS: atom_id res chain seq x y z
N MET A 1 0.66 -5.16 -7.29
CA MET A 1 1.37 -4.85 -6.04
C MET A 1 2.88 -4.65 -6.21
N PRO A 2 3.66 -5.56 -6.83
CA PRO A 2 5.12 -5.45 -6.91
C PRO A 2 5.62 -4.14 -7.51
N LEU A 3 4.97 -3.72 -8.61
CA LEU A 3 5.28 -2.47 -9.29
C LEU A 3 5.09 -1.25 -8.39
N ALA A 4 3.92 -1.15 -7.74
CA ALA A 4 3.60 -0.03 -6.85
C ALA A 4 4.61 0.09 -5.70
N VAL A 5 5.04 -1.05 -5.16
CA VAL A 5 6.00 -1.09 -4.06
C VAL A 5 7.43 -0.79 -4.54
N ALA A 6 7.83 -1.25 -5.73
CA ALA A 6 9.08 -0.86 -6.37
C ALA A 6 9.12 0.66 -6.64
N PHE A 7 8.04 1.23 -7.16
CA PHE A 7 7.90 2.68 -7.31
C PHE A 7 7.97 3.40 -5.96
N ALA A 8 7.26 2.93 -4.94
CA ALA A 8 7.29 3.50 -3.60
C ALA A 8 8.71 3.49 -3.01
N SER A 9 9.47 2.40 -3.17
CA SER A 9 10.84 2.27 -2.65
C SER A 9 11.81 3.34 -3.19
N ARG A 10 11.57 3.83 -4.41
CA ARG A 10 12.37 4.89 -5.05
C ARG A 10 11.82 6.29 -4.81
N THR A 11 10.50 6.43 -4.83
CA THR A 11 9.82 7.73 -4.73
C THR A 11 9.67 8.21 -3.29
N PHE A 12 9.48 7.31 -2.33
CA PHE A 12 9.30 7.68 -0.93
C PHE A 12 10.54 8.37 -0.33
N PRO A 13 11.78 7.90 -0.59
CA PRO A 13 12.96 8.64 -0.13
C PRO A 13 13.05 10.06 -0.69
N LEU A 14 12.60 10.27 -1.93
CA LEU A 14 12.62 11.58 -2.60
C LEU A 14 11.54 12.52 -2.06
N PHE A 15 10.29 12.05 -1.98
CA PHE A 15 9.15 12.90 -1.65
C PHE A 15 8.82 12.87 -0.15
N LEU A 16 8.77 11.69 0.47
CA LEU A 16 8.41 11.50 1.88
C LEU A 16 9.62 11.58 2.83
N ARG A 17 10.84 11.55 2.29
CA ARG A 17 12.10 11.53 3.05
C ARG A 17 12.22 10.31 3.96
N THR A 18 11.70 9.18 3.50
CA THR A 18 11.94 7.89 4.16
C THR A 18 13.39 7.45 3.92
N PRO A 19 13.94 6.55 4.74
CA PRO A 19 15.25 5.97 4.46
C PRO A 19 15.26 5.28 3.09
N VAL A 20 16.39 5.35 2.40
CA VAL A 20 16.60 4.60 1.15
C VAL A 20 16.49 3.11 1.47
N VAL A 21 15.64 2.41 0.72
CA VAL A 21 15.46 0.97 0.88
C VAL A 21 16.75 0.26 0.46
N SER A 22 17.31 -0.55 1.37
CA SER A 22 18.49 -1.35 1.06
C SER A 22 18.18 -2.35 -0.08
N PRO A 23 19.09 -2.53 -1.05
CA PRO A 23 18.95 -3.54 -2.10
C PRO A 23 18.69 -4.95 -1.56
N THR A 24 19.24 -5.29 -0.40
CA THR A 24 19.04 -6.59 0.25
C THR A 24 17.56 -6.88 0.51
N TRP A 25 16.80 -5.90 1.00
CA TRP A 25 15.37 -6.07 1.27
C TRP A 25 14.55 -6.22 -0.02
N LEU A 26 14.95 -5.54 -1.10
CA LEU A 26 14.36 -5.72 -2.41
C LEU A 26 14.58 -7.16 -2.91
N VAL A 27 15.80 -7.68 -2.77
CA VAL A 27 16.20 -9.03 -3.21
C VAL A 27 15.58 -10.13 -2.36
N VAL A 28 15.18 -9.87 -1.11
CA VAL A 28 14.52 -10.89 -0.28
C VAL A 28 13.00 -10.86 -0.46
N ILE A 29 12.37 -9.70 -0.32
CA ILE A 29 10.90 -9.61 -0.26
C ILE A 29 10.27 -9.76 -1.65
N LEU A 30 10.87 -9.17 -2.69
CA LEU A 30 10.30 -9.22 -4.04
C LEU A 30 10.30 -10.64 -4.62
N PRO A 31 11.41 -11.41 -4.60
CA PRO A 31 11.37 -12.80 -5.05
C PRO A 31 10.47 -13.67 -4.20
N GLY A 32 10.44 -13.48 -2.87
CA GLY A 32 9.50 -14.20 -1.99
C GLY A 32 8.04 -13.98 -2.42
N TYR A 33 7.65 -12.74 -2.69
CA TYR A 33 6.32 -12.41 -3.19
C TYR A 33 6.04 -13.04 -4.57
N VAL A 34 7.00 -12.99 -5.51
CA VAL A 34 6.86 -13.56 -6.86
C VAL A 34 6.74 -15.08 -6.80
N ILE A 35 7.54 -15.74 -5.96
CA ILE A 35 7.48 -17.20 -5.74
C ILE A 35 6.12 -17.56 -5.14
N GLY A 36 5.65 -16.84 -4.12
CA GLY A 36 4.34 -17.09 -3.53
C GLY A 36 3.18 -16.89 -4.51
N LEU A 37 3.26 -15.86 -5.36
CA LEU A 37 2.29 -15.64 -6.45
C LEU A 37 2.34 -16.78 -7.47
N GLY A 38 3.54 -17.19 -7.88
CA GLY A 38 3.73 -18.31 -8.80
C GLY A 38 3.17 -19.62 -8.25
N ALA A 39 3.37 -19.89 -6.96
CA ALA A 39 2.79 -21.04 -6.27
C ALA A 39 1.26 -20.98 -6.25
N GLN A 40 0.68 -19.82 -5.94
CA GLN A 40 -0.78 -19.64 -5.92
C GLN A 40 -1.39 -19.80 -7.32
N VAL A 41 -0.78 -19.19 -8.34
CA VAL A 41 -1.22 -19.32 -9.73
C VAL A 41 -1.05 -20.77 -10.22
N GLY A 42 0.07 -21.41 -9.90
CA GLY A 42 0.32 -22.80 -10.25
C GLY A 42 -0.70 -23.75 -9.64
N ALA A 43 -1.08 -23.54 -8.36
CA ALA A 43 -2.11 -24.33 -7.70
C ALA A 43 -3.49 -24.14 -8.37
N ASN A 44 -3.88 -22.88 -8.62
CA ASN A 44 -5.14 -22.57 -9.31
C ASN A 44 -5.24 -23.17 -10.72
N LEU A 45 -4.11 -23.39 -11.38
CA LEU A 45 -4.04 -24.01 -12.72
C LEU A 45 -3.80 -25.54 -12.66
N GLY A 46 -3.67 -26.12 -11.46
CA GLY A 46 -3.42 -27.56 -11.27
C GLY A 46 -1.98 -28.01 -11.55
N PHE A 47 -1.02 -27.08 -11.70
CA PHE A 47 0.39 -27.40 -11.93
C PHE A 47 1.16 -27.77 -10.67
N VAL A 48 0.70 -27.34 -9.49
CA VAL A 48 1.27 -27.70 -8.18
C VAL A 48 0.16 -28.05 -7.19
N PRO A 49 0.44 -28.83 -6.12
CA PRO A 49 -0.57 -29.18 -5.12
C PRO A 49 -1.13 -27.95 -4.38
N ASP A 50 -2.42 -28.00 -4.02
CA ASP A 50 -3.11 -26.92 -3.29
C ASP A 50 -2.40 -26.43 -2.03
N PRO A 51 -1.81 -27.29 -1.17
CA PRO A 51 -1.05 -26.83 0.00
C PRO A 51 0.12 -25.91 -0.36
N VAL A 52 0.73 -26.08 -1.54
CA VAL A 52 1.83 -25.22 -2.02
C VAL A 52 1.29 -23.84 -2.38
N GLY A 53 0.12 -23.76 -3.02
CA GLY A 53 -0.55 -22.48 -3.31
C GLY A 53 -0.99 -21.72 -2.05
N LEU A 54 -1.45 -22.46 -1.04
CA LEU A 54 -1.82 -21.90 0.26
C LEU A 54 -0.60 -21.38 1.03
N ALA A 55 0.51 -22.14 1.04
CA ALA A 55 1.78 -21.67 1.58
C ALA A 55 2.28 -20.42 0.83
N GLY A 56 2.11 -20.38 -0.50
CA GLY A 56 2.41 -19.20 -1.32
C GLY A 56 1.63 -17.96 -0.88
N SER A 57 0.37 -18.12 -0.49
CA SER A 57 -0.47 -17.03 0.04
C SER A 57 0.07 -16.46 1.35
N VAL A 58 0.56 -17.33 2.26
CA VAL A 58 1.22 -16.89 3.50
C VAL A 58 2.49 -16.10 3.19
N VAL A 59 3.36 -16.62 2.30
CA VAL A 59 4.61 -15.96 1.91
C VAL A 59 4.32 -14.59 1.29
N MET A 60 3.34 -14.48 0.41
CA MET A 60 2.90 -13.20 -0.16
C MET A 60 2.44 -12.23 0.93
N GLY A 61 1.57 -12.68 1.84
CA GLY A 61 1.02 -11.86 2.91
C GLY A 61 2.11 -11.32 3.84
N VAL A 62 3.02 -12.19 4.30
CA VAL A 62 4.20 -11.80 5.09
C VAL A 62 5.09 -10.82 4.32
N GLY A 63 5.28 -11.04 3.01
CA GLY A 63 6.03 -10.12 2.16
C GLY A 63 5.42 -8.71 2.12
N LEU A 64 4.09 -8.60 1.97
CA LEU A 64 3.38 -7.31 2.01
C LEU A 64 3.54 -6.62 3.37
N LEU A 65 3.47 -7.37 4.47
CA LEU A 65 3.72 -6.83 5.82
C LEU A 65 5.16 -6.35 5.98
N GLY A 66 6.14 -7.13 5.50
CA GLY A 66 7.55 -6.75 5.50
C GLY A 66 7.82 -5.44 4.77
N TRP A 67 7.10 -5.19 3.67
CA TRP A 67 7.22 -3.95 2.91
C TRP A 67 6.86 -2.70 3.71
N ILE A 68 5.87 -2.76 4.62
CA ILE A 68 5.50 -1.62 5.48
C ILE A 68 6.71 -1.20 6.32
N ARG A 69 7.42 -2.18 6.88
CA ARG A 69 8.61 -1.95 7.71
C ARG A 69 9.76 -1.38 6.88
N VAL A 70 9.94 -1.87 5.66
CA VAL A 70 11.03 -1.48 4.76
C VAL A 70 10.81 -0.07 4.19
N LEU A 71 9.58 0.28 3.83
CA LEU A 71 9.24 1.60 3.29
C LEU A 71 9.40 2.73 4.33
N GLY A 72 9.36 2.39 5.62
CA GLY A 72 9.72 3.33 6.70
C GLY A 72 8.77 4.53 6.82
N VAL A 73 7.54 4.43 6.31
CA VAL A 73 6.54 5.52 6.28
C VAL A 73 6.22 6.05 7.68
N PHE A 74 6.18 5.14 8.66
CA PHE A 74 5.93 5.45 10.09
C PHE A 74 7.21 5.79 10.88
N GLY A 75 8.38 5.78 10.24
CA GLY A 75 9.66 6.07 10.88
C GLY A 75 9.89 7.56 11.11
N ARG A 76 10.92 7.88 11.90
CA ARG A 76 11.38 9.27 12.08
C ARG A 76 11.88 9.81 10.74
N ARG A 77 11.25 10.88 10.25
CA ARG A 77 11.67 11.59 9.04
C ARG A 77 12.87 12.49 9.39
N PRO A 78 13.98 12.47 8.64
CA PRO A 78 15.12 13.36 8.87
C PRO A 78 14.68 14.83 8.85
N SER A 79 15.26 15.64 9.74
CA SER A 79 14.98 17.08 9.79
C SER A 79 15.35 17.77 8.46
N ARG A 80 14.57 18.80 8.09
CA ARG A 80 14.67 19.59 6.85
C ARG A 80 15.95 20.45 6.72
N ALA A 81 17.07 20.06 7.35
CA ALA A 81 18.28 20.86 7.37
C ALA A 81 18.82 21.07 5.94
N GLY A 82 18.60 22.29 5.40
CA GLY A 82 19.40 22.89 4.35
C GLY A 82 19.03 22.67 2.88
N ARG A 83 17.98 21.90 2.50
CA ARG A 83 17.76 21.55 1.07
C ARG A 83 16.64 22.23 0.30
N ILE A 84 15.58 22.71 0.96
CA ILE A 84 14.51 23.45 0.26
C ILE A 84 14.73 24.93 0.51
N ALA A 85 15.66 25.52 -0.26
CA ALA A 85 15.92 26.95 -0.20
C ALA A 85 14.67 27.75 -0.58
N ASP A 86 13.93 27.29 -1.60
CA ASP A 86 12.79 28.00 -2.17
C ASP A 86 11.55 28.04 -1.23
N PRO A 87 11.11 29.25 -0.80
CA PRO A 87 9.89 29.43 -0.01
C PRO A 87 8.61 28.94 -0.70
N ALA A 88 8.54 29.00 -2.04
CA ALA A 88 7.36 28.59 -2.80
C ALA A 88 7.15 27.08 -2.73
N VAL A 89 8.23 26.30 -2.85
CA VAL A 89 8.21 24.84 -2.66
C VAL A 89 7.76 24.47 -1.25
N ARG A 90 8.23 25.19 -0.22
CA ARG A 90 7.83 24.96 1.18
C ARG A 90 6.34 25.23 1.40
N ARG A 91 5.78 26.30 0.82
CA ARG A 91 4.34 26.58 0.90
C ARG A 91 3.53 25.52 0.18
N ALA A 92 3.89 25.19 -1.05
CA ALA A 92 3.17 24.17 -1.82
C ALA A 92 3.19 22.80 -1.11
N GLU A 93 4.35 22.36 -0.59
CA GLU A 93 4.43 21.14 0.23
C GLU A 93 3.55 21.21 1.49
N ALA A 94 3.46 22.37 2.17
CA ALA A 94 2.63 22.51 3.36
C ALA A 94 1.12 22.42 3.03
N LEU A 95 0.72 22.91 1.87
CA LEU A 95 -0.68 22.96 1.44
C LEU A 95 -1.25 21.57 1.10
N VAL A 96 -0.49 20.76 0.36
CA VAL A 96 -0.91 19.40 -0.06
C VAL A 96 -0.33 18.27 0.80
N GLY A 97 0.68 18.57 1.62
CA GLY A 97 1.41 17.56 2.38
C GLY A 97 0.54 16.76 3.34
N GLY A 98 -0.40 17.42 4.03
CA GLY A 98 -1.31 16.75 4.97
C GLY A 98 -2.28 15.77 4.27
N ALA A 99 -2.91 16.21 3.18
CA ALA A 99 -3.82 15.37 2.38
C ALA A 99 -3.07 14.18 1.76
N SER A 100 -1.89 14.44 1.19
CA SER A 100 -1.02 13.40 0.64
C SER A 100 -0.57 12.39 1.71
N ASP A 101 -0.11 12.87 2.87
CA ASP A 101 0.32 12.01 3.98
C ASP A 101 -0.83 11.12 4.47
N LEU A 102 -2.05 11.66 4.59
CA LEU A 102 -3.24 10.87 4.94
C LEU A 102 -3.45 9.72 3.94
N ALA A 103 -3.46 10.02 2.64
CA ALA A 103 -3.69 9.01 1.61
C ALA A 103 -2.58 7.94 1.59
N ILE A 104 -1.31 8.33 1.76
CA ILE A 104 -0.17 7.40 1.80
C ILE A 104 -0.18 6.54 3.05
N VAL A 105 -0.46 7.14 4.22
CA VAL A 105 -0.60 6.39 5.48
C VAL A 105 -1.73 5.38 5.37
N MET A 106 -2.88 5.79 4.82
CA MET A 106 -4.00 4.89 4.62
C MET A 106 -3.69 3.76 3.64
N ALA A 107 -2.91 4.03 2.58
CA ALA A 107 -2.43 2.98 1.70
C ALA A 107 -1.58 1.93 2.45
N MET A 108 -0.75 2.36 3.41
CA MET A 108 0.03 1.44 4.24
C MET A 108 -0.82 0.64 5.22
N VAL A 109 -1.86 1.26 5.79
CA VAL A 109 -2.85 0.55 6.62
C VAL A 109 -3.56 -0.52 5.80
N TRP A 110 -4.03 -0.20 4.60
CA TRP A 110 -4.64 -1.18 3.71
C TRP A 110 -3.68 -2.24 3.21
N LEU A 111 -2.40 -1.91 3.05
CA LEU A 111 -1.36 -2.88 2.71
C LEU A 111 -1.19 -3.90 3.85
N ALA A 112 -1.30 -3.43 5.10
CA ALA A 112 -1.30 -4.29 6.28
C ALA A 112 -2.51 -5.22 6.27
N VAL A 113 -3.71 -4.66 6.04
CA VAL A 113 -4.95 -5.44 5.97
C VAL A 113 -4.86 -6.49 4.87
N ALA A 114 -4.44 -6.13 3.66
CA ALA A 114 -4.28 -7.07 2.56
C ALA A 114 -3.25 -8.18 2.87
N GLY A 115 -2.14 -7.83 3.53
CA GLY A 115 -1.13 -8.78 3.99
C GLY A 115 -1.70 -9.78 5.01
N VAL A 116 -2.42 -9.28 6.02
CA VAL A 116 -3.08 -10.12 7.03
C VAL A 116 -4.11 -11.03 6.40
N LEU A 117 -4.97 -10.53 5.51
CA LEU A 117 -5.99 -11.35 4.84
C LEU A 117 -5.37 -12.49 4.01
N LEU A 118 -4.26 -12.24 3.30
CA LEU A 118 -3.55 -13.28 2.57
C LEU A 118 -2.94 -14.35 3.48
N VAL A 119 -2.37 -13.95 4.62
CA VAL A 119 -1.91 -14.91 5.65
C VAL A 119 -3.08 -15.74 6.17
N LEU A 120 -4.21 -15.10 6.47
CA LEU A 120 -5.41 -15.78 6.96
C LEU A 120 -5.97 -16.77 5.93
N VAL A 121 -5.96 -16.46 4.62
CA VAL A 121 -6.33 -17.43 3.58
C VAL A 121 -5.44 -18.67 3.61
N GLY A 122 -4.12 -18.47 3.64
CA GLY A 122 -3.17 -19.58 3.67
C GLY A 122 -3.29 -20.43 4.93
N VAL A 123 -3.39 -19.80 6.10
CA VAL A 123 -3.56 -20.48 7.39
C VAL A 123 -4.89 -21.23 7.46
N ALA A 124 -6.00 -20.59 7.05
CA ALA A 124 -7.32 -21.22 6.98
C ALA A 124 -7.29 -22.48 6.11
N GLY A 125 -6.74 -22.37 4.89
CA GLY A 125 -6.70 -23.49 3.95
C GLY A 125 -5.78 -24.62 4.40
N LEU A 126 -4.66 -24.32 5.08
CA LEU A 126 -3.72 -25.34 5.55
C LEU A 126 -4.19 -26.06 6.81
N THR A 127 -4.91 -25.36 7.70
CA THR A 127 -5.29 -25.88 9.02
C THR A 127 -6.75 -26.31 9.11
N GLY A 128 -7.63 -25.77 8.25
CA GLY A 128 -9.08 -26.00 8.31
C GLY A 128 -9.78 -25.42 9.53
N VAL A 129 -9.08 -24.62 10.36
CA VAL A 129 -9.61 -24.15 11.67
C VAL A 129 -10.72 -23.11 11.52
N PHE A 130 -10.70 -22.31 10.45
CA PHE A 130 -11.69 -21.26 10.20
C PHE A 130 -11.91 -21.07 8.69
N ALA A 131 -13.02 -20.44 8.32
CA ALA A 131 -13.33 -20.15 6.92
C ALA A 131 -12.39 -19.08 6.34
N PRO A 132 -11.81 -19.28 5.15
CA PRO A 132 -10.91 -18.30 4.55
C PRO A 132 -11.65 -16.98 4.25
N PRO A 133 -10.97 -15.83 4.36
CA PRO A 133 -11.54 -14.55 3.94
C PRO A 133 -11.99 -14.56 2.47
N PRO A 134 -13.07 -13.85 2.11
CA PRO A 134 -13.56 -13.80 0.73
C PRO A 134 -12.53 -13.19 -0.22
N GLY A 135 -12.35 -13.81 -1.39
CA GLY A 135 -11.38 -13.34 -2.40
C GLY A 135 -11.64 -11.91 -2.89
N ASP A 136 -12.90 -11.49 -2.98
CA ASP A 136 -13.23 -10.13 -3.41
C ASP A 136 -12.82 -9.06 -2.39
N VAL A 137 -12.89 -9.37 -1.09
CA VAL A 137 -12.40 -8.47 -0.03
C VAL A 137 -10.91 -8.22 -0.19
N ILE A 138 -10.13 -9.26 -0.51
CA ILE A 138 -8.68 -9.17 -0.74
C ILE A 138 -8.37 -8.34 -1.98
N ARG A 139 -9.10 -8.55 -3.08
CA ARG A 139 -8.94 -7.78 -4.33
C ARG A 139 -9.22 -6.29 -4.10
N HIS A 140 -10.29 -5.96 -3.38
CA HIS A 140 -10.63 -4.57 -3.07
C HIS A 140 -9.64 -3.95 -2.08
N ALA A 141 -9.13 -4.71 -1.10
CA ALA A 141 -8.06 -4.25 -0.21
C ALA A 141 -6.81 -3.85 -1.00
N MET A 142 -6.37 -4.70 -1.94
CA MET A 142 -5.23 -4.38 -2.80
C MET A 142 -5.51 -3.25 -3.80
N GLY A 143 -6.67 -3.25 -4.45
CA GLY A 143 -7.03 -2.25 -5.47
C GLY A 143 -7.45 -0.92 -4.85
N ALA A 144 -8.68 -0.87 -4.33
CA ALA A 144 -9.29 0.33 -3.78
C ALA A 144 -8.65 0.77 -2.45
N GLY A 145 -8.17 -0.16 -1.63
CA GLY A 145 -7.53 0.15 -0.35
C GLY A 145 -6.08 0.61 -0.48
N VAL A 146 -5.25 -0.10 -1.27
CA VAL A 146 -3.81 0.24 -1.39
C VAL A 146 -3.54 1.14 -2.58
N LEU A 147 -3.86 0.72 -3.80
CA LEU A 147 -3.42 1.43 -5.01
C LEU A 147 -4.04 2.83 -5.09
N LEU A 148 -5.33 2.96 -4.83
CA LEU A 148 -6.03 4.23 -5.01
C LEU A 148 -5.48 5.33 -4.06
N PRO A 149 -5.38 5.12 -2.73
CA PRO A 149 -4.79 6.13 -1.85
C PRO A 149 -3.31 6.36 -2.12
N LEU A 150 -2.57 5.33 -2.52
CA LEU A 150 -1.15 5.49 -2.88
C LEU A 150 -0.97 6.36 -4.12
N VAL A 151 -1.74 6.11 -5.18
CA VAL A 151 -1.72 6.90 -6.41
C VAL A 151 -2.15 8.33 -6.14
N VAL A 152 -3.25 8.55 -5.42
CA VAL A 152 -3.73 9.89 -5.06
C VAL A 152 -2.69 10.62 -4.21
N GLY A 153 -2.18 9.98 -3.17
CA GLY A 153 -1.19 10.58 -2.28
C GLY A 153 0.11 10.96 -2.99
N MET A 154 0.62 10.09 -3.86
CA MET A 154 1.82 10.39 -4.66
C MET A 154 1.56 11.46 -5.72
N SER A 155 0.39 11.45 -6.36
CA SER A 155 0.02 12.45 -7.37
C SER A 155 -0.05 13.85 -6.74
N LEU A 156 -0.66 13.98 -5.55
CA LEU A 156 -0.69 15.23 -4.80
C LEU A 156 0.70 15.74 -4.42
N ARG A 157 1.65 14.84 -4.16
CA ARG A 157 3.06 15.19 -3.90
C ARG A 157 3.82 15.68 -5.13
N MET A 158 3.44 15.21 -6.31
CA MET A 158 4.05 15.61 -7.58
C MET A 158 3.40 16.86 -8.17
N LEU A 159 2.16 17.16 -7.78
CA LEU A 159 1.33 18.24 -8.33
C LEU A 159 2.00 19.63 -8.30
N PRO A 160 2.69 20.05 -7.22
CA PRO A 160 3.42 21.32 -7.20
C PRO A 160 4.51 21.42 -8.27
N GLY A 161 5.20 20.31 -8.56
CA GLY A 161 6.24 20.26 -9.59
C GLY A 161 5.67 20.45 -11.00
N PHE A 162 4.49 19.88 -11.26
CA PHE A 162 3.80 20.06 -12.55
C PHE A 162 3.12 21.43 -12.70
N ALA A 163 2.64 22.02 -11.61
CA ALA A 163 2.01 23.35 -11.61
C ALA A 163 3.02 24.52 -11.66
N GLY A 164 4.32 24.24 -11.81
CA GLY A 164 5.36 25.26 -11.79
C GLY A 164 5.41 26.03 -10.47
N LEU A 165 5.14 25.34 -9.36
CA LEU A 165 5.14 25.89 -7.99
C LEU A 165 4.14 27.03 -7.75
N ARG A 166 3.10 27.19 -8.59
CA ARG A 166 2.02 28.15 -8.37
C ARG A 166 1.05 27.63 -7.31
N PRO A 167 1.10 28.09 -6.05
CA PRO A 167 0.36 27.48 -4.96
C PRO A 167 -1.15 27.67 -5.11
N ASP A 168 -1.56 28.79 -5.72
CA ASP A 168 -2.96 29.16 -5.92
C ASP A 168 -3.68 28.28 -6.96
N ALA A 169 -2.91 27.65 -7.85
CA ALA A 169 -3.44 26.67 -8.81
C ALA A 169 -3.70 25.30 -8.15
N VAL A 170 -3.11 25.05 -6.97
CA VAL A 170 -3.24 23.80 -6.22
C VAL A 170 -4.34 23.96 -5.18
N GLY A 171 -5.58 23.65 -5.56
CA GLY A 171 -6.73 23.73 -4.66
C GLY A 171 -6.59 22.81 -3.43
N ILE A 172 -6.38 23.41 -2.25
CA ILE A 172 -6.28 22.69 -0.96
C ILE A 172 -7.52 21.82 -0.72
N GLY A 173 -8.71 22.40 -0.94
CA GLY A 173 -9.99 21.70 -0.76
C GLY A 173 -10.10 20.48 -1.67
N ALA A 174 -9.79 20.62 -2.96
CA ALA A 174 -9.80 19.51 -3.92
C ALA A 174 -8.84 18.38 -3.51
N SER A 175 -7.68 18.72 -2.94
CA SER A 175 -6.67 17.75 -2.50
C SER A 175 -7.14 16.92 -1.31
N TRP A 176 -7.78 17.57 -0.32
CA TRP A 176 -8.40 16.89 0.82
C TRP A 176 -9.59 16.04 0.40
N VAL A 177 -10.44 16.55 -0.49
CA VAL A 177 -11.58 15.81 -1.04
C VAL A 177 -11.11 14.56 -1.79
N ALA A 178 -10.12 14.69 -2.67
CA ALA A 178 -9.54 13.56 -3.40
C ALA A 178 -8.97 12.49 -2.44
N SER A 179 -8.25 12.92 -1.42
CA SER A 179 -7.70 12.03 -0.39
C SER A 179 -8.82 11.35 0.40
N GLY A 180 -9.84 12.10 0.81
CA GLY A 180 -11.02 11.58 1.51
C GLY A 180 -11.78 10.53 0.69
N PHE A 181 -12.00 10.77 -0.60
CA PHE A 181 -12.60 9.79 -1.51
C PHE A 181 -11.74 8.54 -1.66
N ALA A 182 -10.42 8.70 -1.80
CA ALA A 182 -9.51 7.56 -1.91
C ALA A 182 -9.57 6.67 -0.67
N VAL A 183 -9.56 7.28 0.53
CA VAL A 183 -9.65 6.57 1.81
C VAL A 183 -11.00 5.85 1.97
N THR A 184 -12.10 6.54 1.65
CA THR A 184 -13.46 6.00 1.84
C THR A 184 -13.86 4.97 0.79
N ALA A 185 -13.29 5.01 -0.41
CA ALA A 185 -13.52 4.02 -1.47
C ALA A 185 -13.10 2.60 -1.03
N GLY A 186 -11.97 2.46 -0.32
CA GLY A 186 -11.58 1.18 0.27
C GLY A 186 -12.59 0.69 1.32
N LEU A 187 -12.93 1.56 2.28
CA LEU A 187 -13.87 1.24 3.36
C LEU A 187 -15.24 0.78 2.85
N SER A 188 -15.82 1.51 1.90
CA SER A 188 -17.16 1.22 1.36
C SER A 188 -17.26 -0.12 0.64
N ARG A 189 -16.18 -0.60 0.02
CA ARG A 189 -16.16 -1.86 -0.72
C ARG A 189 -15.74 -3.06 0.11
N ILE A 190 -14.90 -2.85 1.11
CA ILE A 190 -14.31 -3.92 1.91
C ILE A 190 -15.11 -4.13 3.20
N GLY A 191 -15.61 -3.05 3.82
CA GLY A 191 -16.32 -3.07 5.10
C GLY A 191 -17.47 -4.07 5.15
N PRO A 192 -18.44 -4.04 4.22
CA PRO A 192 -19.56 -4.98 4.24
C PRO A 192 -19.12 -6.45 4.17
N GLY A 193 -18.17 -6.78 3.30
CA GLY A 193 -17.67 -8.15 3.13
C GLY A 193 -16.78 -8.64 4.29
N LEU A 194 -16.07 -7.74 4.95
CA LEU A 194 -15.34 -8.05 6.19
C LEU A 194 -16.32 -8.34 7.33
N VAL A 195 -17.34 -7.49 7.50
CA VAL A 195 -18.33 -7.66 8.57
C VAL A 195 -19.13 -8.95 8.38
N SER A 196 -19.60 -9.24 7.17
CA SER A 196 -20.33 -10.47 6.91
C SER A 196 -19.49 -11.71 7.21
N TRP A 197 -18.23 -11.73 6.76
CA TRP A 197 -17.31 -12.83 7.03
C TRP A 197 -17.02 -13.02 8.52
N ILE A 198 -16.76 -11.93 9.27
CA ILE A 198 -16.51 -12.00 10.72
C ILE A 198 -17.74 -12.52 11.48
N MET A 199 -18.93 -12.11 11.05
CA MET A 199 -20.19 -12.46 11.71
C MET A 199 -20.75 -13.83 11.25
N GLY A 200 -20.12 -14.48 10.26
CA GLY A 200 -20.60 -15.73 9.67
C GLY A 200 -21.93 -15.59 8.93
N LEU A 201 -22.22 -14.40 8.39
CA LEU A 201 -23.42 -14.06 7.59
C LEU A 201 -23.14 -14.24 6.09
#